data_AF-A0A0U4XM43-F1
#
_entry.id   AF-A0A0U4XM43-F1
#
_cell.length_a   1.000
_cell.length_b   1.000
_cell.length_c   1.000
_cell.angle_alpha   90.00
_cell.angle_beta   90.00
_cell.angle_gamma   90.00
#
_symmetry.space_group_name_H-M   'P 1'
#
loop_
_entity.id
_entity.type
_entity.pdbx_description
1 polymer ?
#
loop_
_entity_poly.entity_id
_entity_poly.type
_entity_poly.pdbx_seq_one_letter_code
_entity_poly.pdbx_strand_id
1 'polypeptide(L)'
;MPAFEAMPGMPYWIDLSTSDIAKSAHFYENVLGWEIEEVNDGYRMARLQGLPVAGLIDQRGESSIPDTWITYFLSYDLDATAKKIAELGGRILAEPTDVHLGRMILAVDTAGALFGVIEPGSEESFVAAGEPGTSVWHELTTVSKYSEAIDFYGELFTWTTSEMASAEDDSFRYTTALADGSAFAGIFDAKGHFPPQVPSFWQSYLGVLNADDAAAKAKEFGGDVIRKPWDSEFGRMVLISDSTGATITLCEVEEYVEEAAEGDDLFDIDLSAFEEQFRKQEGQ
;
A
#
# COMPACT_ATOMS: atom_id res chain seq x y z
N MET A 1 1.82 -6.96 14.36
CA MET A 1 1.66 -6.92 12.89
C MET A 1 0.75 -8.02 12.40
N PRO A 2 -0.52 -7.71 12.09
CA PRO A 2 -1.40 -8.62 11.39
C PRO A 2 -0.85 -8.85 9.98
N ALA A 3 -0.89 -10.09 9.55
CA ALA A 3 -0.73 -10.48 8.16
C ALA A 3 -2.03 -11.12 7.71
N PHE A 4 -2.55 -10.72 6.55
CA PHE A 4 -3.76 -11.31 5.99
C PHE A 4 -3.44 -12.08 4.72
N GLU A 5 -4.22 -13.12 4.46
CA GLU A 5 -4.17 -13.87 3.22
C GLU A 5 -4.81 -13.04 2.11
N ALA A 6 -4.03 -12.71 1.09
CA ALA A 6 -4.53 -12.01 -0.09
C ALA A 6 -5.18 -12.99 -1.07
N MET A 7 -6.26 -12.54 -1.70
CA MET A 7 -6.92 -13.27 -2.78
C MET A 7 -6.50 -12.74 -4.15
N PRO A 8 -6.58 -13.54 -5.23
CA PRO A 8 -6.35 -13.07 -6.59
C PRO A 8 -7.11 -11.78 -6.89
N GLY A 9 -6.41 -10.82 -7.48
CA GLY A 9 -6.93 -9.50 -7.77
C GLY A 9 -6.81 -8.48 -6.64
N MET A 10 -6.37 -8.85 -5.43
CA MET A 10 -6.07 -7.88 -4.38
C MET A 10 -4.68 -7.27 -4.56
N PRO A 11 -4.45 -6.02 -4.12
CA PRO A 11 -3.10 -5.51 -3.90
C PRO A 11 -2.31 -6.47 -3.00
N TYR A 12 -1.10 -6.78 -3.43
CA TYR A 12 -0.24 -7.78 -2.79
C TYR A 12 1.14 -7.23 -2.42
N TRP A 13 1.68 -6.38 -3.30
CA TRP A 13 3.04 -5.87 -3.15
C TRP A 13 3.17 -4.46 -3.70
N ILE A 14 4.17 -3.73 -3.22
CA ILE A 14 4.55 -2.43 -3.75
C ILE A 14 6.06 -2.39 -4.01
N ASP A 15 6.45 -1.85 -5.16
CA ASP A 15 7.85 -1.52 -5.43
C ASP A 15 7.98 -0.03 -5.72
N LEU A 16 9.04 0.58 -5.19
CA LEU A 16 9.54 1.87 -5.61
C LEU A 16 10.57 1.68 -6.71
N SER A 17 10.27 2.16 -7.91
CA SER A 17 11.26 2.30 -8.97
C SER A 17 11.94 3.67 -8.82
N THR A 18 13.25 3.70 -8.57
CA THR A 18 13.99 4.92 -8.20
C THR A 18 15.31 5.07 -8.95
N SER A 19 15.64 6.33 -9.27
CA SER A 19 16.89 6.74 -9.91
C SER A 19 18.12 6.72 -8.98
N ASP A 20 17.92 6.67 -7.66
CA ASP A 20 18.98 6.60 -6.66
C ASP A 20 18.52 5.73 -5.48
N ILE A 21 18.65 4.41 -5.65
CA ILE A 21 18.19 3.41 -4.68
C ILE A 21 18.79 3.60 -3.29
N ALA A 22 20.01 4.13 -3.19
CA ALA A 22 20.66 4.37 -1.89
C ALA A 22 20.01 5.55 -1.16
N LYS A 23 19.66 6.62 -1.86
CA LYS A 23 18.95 7.77 -1.27
C LYS A 23 17.52 7.43 -0.88
N SER A 24 16.78 6.72 -1.73
CA SER A 24 15.43 6.29 -1.37
C SER A 24 15.47 5.33 -0.17
N ALA A 25 16.41 4.38 -0.12
CA ALA A 25 16.58 3.51 1.04
C ALA A 25 16.82 4.31 2.33
N HIS A 26 17.81 5.22 2.32
CA HIS A 26 18.09 6.06 3.48
C HIS A 26 16.89 6.91 3.92
N PHE A 27 16.11 7.42 2.97
CA PHE A 27 14.90 8.17 3.25
C PHE A 27 13.88 7.34 4.02
N TYR A 28 13.52 6.15 3.50
CA TYR A 28 12.47 5.32 4.10
C TYR A 28 12.90 4.63 5.40
N GLU A 29 14.19 4.33 5.57
CA GLU A 29 14.75 3.90 6.86
C GLU A 29 14.45 4.92 7.97
N ASN A 30 14.54 6.22 7.68
CA ASN A 30 14.38 7.27 8.68
C ASN A 30 12.93 7.76 8.83
N VAL A 31 12.16 7.80 7.74
CA VAL A 31 10.77 8.26 7.75
C VAL A 31 9.84 7.16 8.28
N LEU A 32 10.01 5.91 7.84
CA LEU A 32 9.12 4.79 8.18
C LEU A 32 9.75 3.76 9.12
N GLY A 33 11.04 3.86 9.42
CA GLY A 33 11.72 2.90 10.31
C GLY A 33 11.96 1.54 9.65
N TRP A 34 11.97 1.48 8.32
CA TRP A 34 12.20 0.23 7.59
C TRP A 34 13.63 -0.27 7.73
N GLU A 35 13.79 -1.58 7.79
CA GLU A 35 15.06 -2.28 7.61
C GLU A 35 15.21 -2.61 6.13
N ILE A 36 16.15 -1.96 5.43
CA ILE A 36 16.27 -2.07 3.97
C ILE A 36 17.58 -2.76 3.59
N GLU A 37 17.47 -3.96 3.03
CA GLU A 37 18.62 -4.80 2.69
C GLU A 37 18.65 -5.14 1.20
N GLU A 38 19.86 -5.21 0.63
CA GLU A 38 20.04 -5.70 -0.73
C GLU A 38 19.84 -7.21 -0.78
N VAL A 39 18.91 -7.66 -1.61
CA VAL A 39 18.59 -9.09 -1.76
C VAL A 39 19.22 -9.66 -3.03
N ASN A 40 19.28 -8.85 -4.08
CA ASN A 40 20.03 -9.14 -5.31
C ASN A 40 20.45 -7.84 -5.98
N ASP A 41 21.26 -7.97 -7.02
CA ASP A 41 21.85 -6.85 -7.75
C ASP A 41 20.78 -5.92 -8.34
N GLY A 42 20.64 -4.73 -7.76
CA GLY A 42 19.67 -3.71 -8.20
C GLY A 42 18.29 -3.81 -7.53
N TYR A 43 18.13 -4.67 -6.52
CA TYR A 43 16.90 -4.81 -5.75
C TYR A 43 17.16 -4.83 -4.25
N ARG A 44 16.45 -3.96 -3.52
CA ARG A 44 16.43 -3.96 -2.06
C ARG A 44 15.05 -4.31 -1.54
N MET A 45 15.02 -5.07 -0.45
CA MET A 45 13.80 -5.43 0.26
C MET A 45 13.70 -4.58 1.52
N ALA A 46 12.59 -3.88 1.68
CA ALA A 46 12.24 -3.21 2.92
C ALA A 46 11.46 -4.18 3.82
N ARG A 47 11.84 -4.20 5.10
CA ARG A 47 11.19 -4.99 6.14
C ARG A 47 10.77 -4.10 7.30
N LEU A 48 9.70 -4.51 7.97
CA LEU A 48 9.29 -3.96 9.25
C LEU A 48 9.12 -5.13 10.22
N GLN A 49 9.84 -5.11 11.34
CA GLN A 49 9.82 -6.22 12.31
C GLN A 49 10.09 -7.58 11.66
N GLY A 50 11.02 -7.63 10.69
CA GLY A 50 11.40 -8.83 9.94
C GLY A 50 10.47 -9.22 8.78
N LEU A 51 9.24 -8.69 8.71
CA LEU A 51 8.29 -9.01 7.64
C LEU A 51 8.52 -8.10 6.42
N PRO A 52 8.45 -8.65 5.18
CA PRO A 52 8.63 -7.86 3.96
C PRO A 52 7.43 -6.92 3.73
N VAL A 53 7.69 -5.65 3.43
CA VAL A 53 6.64 -4.62 3.29
C VAL A 53 6.69 -3.84 1.97
N ALA A 54 7.85 -3.75 1.33
CA ALA A 54 8.03 -3.09 0.03
C ALA A 54 9.36 -3.50 -0.61
N GLY A 55 9.49 -3.32 -1.92
CA GLY A 55 10.78 -3.40 -2.61
C GLY A 55 11.22 -2.05 -3.18
N LEU A 56 12.52 -1.91 -3.40
CA LEU A 56 13.11 -0.78 -4.10
C LEU A 56 13.91 -1.33 -5.28
N ILE A 57 13.60 -0.82 -6.48
CA ILE A 57 14.21 -1.21 -7.75
C ILE A 57 15.08 -0.06 -8.25
N ASP A 58 16.35 -0.38 -8.52
CA ASP A 58 17.29 0.54 -9.12
C ASP A 58 16.97 0.73 -10.61
N GLN A 59 16.59 1.95 -11.00
CA GLN A 59 16.43 2.34 -12.40
C GLN A 59 17.81 2.50 -13.06
N ARG A 60 18.43 1.37 -13.41
CA ARG A 60 19.73 1.38 -14.07
C ARG A 60 19.66 1.98 -15.46
N GLY A 61 20.40 3.06 -15.69
CA GLY A 61 20.54 3.72 -17.00
C GLY A 61 19.56 4.88 -17.21
N GLU A 62 19.44 5.35 -18.46
CA GLU A 62 18.45 6.38 -18.83
C GLU A 62 17.05 5.76 -18.90
N SER A 63 16.41 5.56 -17.73
CA SER A 63 14.98 5.30 -17.67
C SER A 63 14.21 6.57 -18.05
N SER A 64 13.16 6.41 -18.85
CA SER A 64 12.23 7.52 -19.18
C SER A 64 11.03 7.60 -18.24
N ILE A 65 10.92 6.64 -17.30
CA ILE A 65 9.86 6.59 -16.30
C ILE A 65 10.34 7.39 -15.08
N PRO A 66 9.58 8.38 -14.61
CA PRO A 66 9.89 9.08 -13.37
C PRO A 66 9.95 8.12 -12.18
N ASP A 67 10.66 8.50 -11.13
CA ASP A 67 10.67 7.74 -9.89
C ASP A 67 9.24 7.63 -9.35
N THR A 68 8.79 6.39 -9.14
CA THR A 68 7.37 6.11 -8.86
C THR A 68 7.19 4.83 -8.08
N TRP A 69 6.17 4.84 -7.23
CA TRP A 69 5.62 3.64 -6.62
C TRP A 69 4.74 2.88 -7.61
N ILE A 70 4.80 1.56 -7.56
CA ILE A 70 4.02 0.64 -8.40
C ILE A 70 3.25 -0.29 -7.46
N THR A 71 1.95 -0.40 -7.66
CA THR A 71 1.09 -1.37 -6.95
C THR A 71 0.99 -2.66 -7.76
N TYR A 72 1.23 -3.80 -7.12
CA TYR A 72 1.15 -5.13 -7.73
C TYR A 72 -0.07 -5.88 -7.20
N PHE A 73 -0.84 -6.45 -8.12
CA PHE A 73 -2.01 -7.27 -7.82
C PHE A 73 -1.67 -8.75 -7.87
N LEU A 74 -2.26 -9.55 -6.98
CA LEU A 74 -2.05 -10.99 -6.93
C LEU A 74 -2.71 -11.71 -8.13
N SER A 75 -1.99 -12.63 -8.76
CA SER A 75 -2.55 -13.62 -9.69
C SER A 75 -1.81 -14.94 -9.56
N TYR A 76 -2.50 -16.06 -9.79
CA TYR A 76 -1.89 -17.39 -9.83
C TYR A 76 -1.66 -17.91 -11.26
N ASP A 77 -1.92 -17.08 -12.27
CA ASP A 77 -1.63 -17.40 -13.68
C ASP A 77 -1.32 -16.09 -14.44
N LEU A 78 -0.04 -15.71 -14.47
CA LEU A 78 0.37 -14.48 -15.16
C LEU A 78 0.20 -14.53 -16.67
N ASP A 79 0.31 -15.71 -17.28
CA ASP A 79 0.20 -15.82 -18.74
C ASP A 79 -1.26 -15.59 -19.17
N ALA A 80 -2.22 -16.16 -18.44
CA ALA A 80 -3.64 -15.88 -18.64
C ALA A 80 -3.99 -14.43 -18.30
N THR A 81 -3.42 -13.88 -17.22
CA THR A 81 -3.66 -12.50 -16.81
C THR A 81 -3.12 -11.50 -17.84
N ALA A 82 -1.89 -11.69 -18.34
CA ALA A 82 -1.29 -10.85 -19.37
C ALA A 82 -2.12 -10.87 -20.67
N LYS A 83 -2.62 -12.05 -21.06
CA LYS A 83 -3.54 -12.18 -22.20
C LYS A 83 -4.85 -11.40 -21.97
N LYS A 84 -5.47 -11.52 -20.79
CA LYS A 84 -6.71 -10.80 -20.45
C LYS A 84 -6.49 -9.29 -20.42
N ILE A 85 -5.36 -8.80 -19.91
CA ILE A 85 -4.98 -7.38 -19.97
C ILE A 85 -4.98 -6.88 -21.41
N ALA A 86 -4.33 -7.61 -22.33
CA ALA A 86 -4.28 -7.24 -23.74
C ALA A 86 -5.67 -7.28 -24.40
N GLU A 87 -6.50 -8.29 -24.10
CA GLU A 87 -7.87 -8.40 -24.59
C GLU A 87 -8.77 -7.25 -24.14
N LEU A 88 -8.58 -6.76 -22.92
CA LEU A 88 -9.29 -5.60 -22.35
C LEU A 88 -8.75 -4.25 -22.84
N GLY A 89 -7.74 -4.25 -23.72
CA GLY A 89 -7.15 -3.03 -24.29
C GLY A 89 -6.06 -2.39 -23.45
N GLY A 90 -5.62 -3.04 -22.38
CA GLY A 90 -4.40 -2.68 -21.66
C GLY A 90 -3.14 -2.99 -22.48
N ARG A 91 -1.99 -2.49 -22.03
CA ARG A 91 -0.69 -2.71 -22.69
C ARG A 91 0.30 -3.33 -21.71
N ILE A 92 0.93 -4.43 -22.12
CA ILE A 92 2.07 -5.00 -21.42
C ILE A 92 3.30 -4.14 -21.70
N LEU A 93 3.96 -3.65 -20.65
CA LEU A 93 5.22 -2.91 -20.73
C LEU A 93 6.42 -3.82 -20.49
N ALA A 94 6.27 -4.80 -19.60
CA ALA A 94 7.25 -5.85 -19.35
C ALA A 94 6.53 -7.20 -19.30
N GLU A 95 6.99 -8.13 -20.14
CA GLU A 95 6.51 -9.51 -20.20
C GLU A 95 6.78 -10.25 -18.87
N PRO A 96 6.06 -11.34 -18.57
CA PRO A 96 6.26 -12.12 -17.35
C PRO A 96 7.72 -12.48 -17.15
N THR A 97 8.31 -11.96 -16.06
CA THR A 97 9.73 -12.11 -15.75
C THR A 97 9.91 -12.67 -14.34
N ASP A 98 10.84 -13.62 -14.19
CA ASP A 98 11.21 -14.17 -12.89
C ASP A 98 11.96 -13.12 -12.05
N VAL A 99 11.52 -12.95 -10.81
CA VAL A 99 12.09 -12.05 -9.80
C VAL A 99 12.25 -12.79 -8.48
N HIS A 100 12.81 -12.13 -7.47
CA HIS A 100 13.01 -12.75 -6.16
C HIS A 100 11.71 -13.22 -5.49
N LEU A 101 10.63 -12.45 -5.64
CA LEU A 101 9.33 -12.72 -5.01
C LEU A 101 8.45 -13.72 -5.80
N GLY A 102 8.85 -14.14 -6.99
CA GLY A 102 8.03 -14.95 -7.89
C GLY A 102 8.17 -14.49 -9.33
N ARG A 103 7.06 -14.35 -10.04
CA ARG A 103 7.02 -13.77 -11.40
C ARG A 103 6.24 -12.47 -11.37
N MET A 104 6.62 -11.51 -12.22
CA MET A 104 5.93 -10.22 -12.31
C MET A 104 5.71 -9.78 -13.75
N ILE A 105 4.63 -9.03 -13.97
CA ILE A 105 4.41 -8.22 -15.17
C ILE A 105 4.26 -6.75 -14.80
N LEU A 106 4.57 -5.87 -15.75
CA LEU A 106 4.25 -4.45 -15.67
C LEU A 106 3.33 -4.08 -16.84
N ALA A 107 2.23 -3.41 -16.55
CA ALA A 107 1.20 -3.08 -17.53
C ALA A 107 0.64 -1.66 -17.34
N VAL A 108 -0.02 -1.17 -18.38
CA VAL A 108 -0.77 0.09 -18.35
C VAL A 108 -2.22 -0.21 -18.74
N ASP A 109 -3.16 0.30 -17.95
CA ASP A 109 -4.59 0.15 -18.22
C ASP A 109 -5.07 1.05 -19.38
N THR A 110 -6.38 1.06 -19.64
CA THR A 110 -6.96 1.88 -20.72
C THR A 110 -7.02 3.37 -20.38
N ALA A 111 -6.89 3.75 -19.11
CA ALA A 111 -6.88 5.12 -18.59
C ALA A 111 -5.46 5.71 -18.45
N GLY A 112 -4.43 4.90 -18.67
CA GLY A 112 -3.02 5.29 -18.59
C GLY A 112 -2.32 4.95 -17.28
N ALA A 113 -2.99 4.28 -16.35
CA ALA A 113 -2.43 3.92 -15.05
C ALA A 113 -1.47 2.74 -15.15
N LEU A 114 -0.24 2.96 -14.65
CA LEU A 114 0.77 1.93 -14.47
C LEU A 114 0.39 1.04 -13.29
N PHE A 115 0.45 -0.28 -13.48
CA PHE A 115 0.27 -1.26 -12.41
C PHE A 115 1.07 -2.53 -12.71
N GLY A 116 1.34 -3.31 -11.67
CA GLY A 116 1.96 -4.62 -11.78
C GLY A 116 0.99 -5.75 -11.47
N VAL A 117 1.32 -6.96 -11.91
CA VAL A 117 0.69 -8.19 -11.40
C VAL A 117 1.82 -9.15 -11.02
N ILE A 118 1.64 -9.85 -9.91
CA ILE A 118 2.61 -10.78 -9.35
C ILE A 118 1.98 -12.16 -9.15
N GLU A 119 2.73 -13.19 -9.54
CA GLU A 119 2.52 -14.58 -9.17
C GLU A 119 3.61 -14.96 -8.14
N PRO A 120 3.27 -15.01 -6.84
CA PRO A 120 4.24 -15.29 -5.79
C PRO A 120 4.90 -16.65 -5.97
N GLY A 121 6.18 -16.74 -5.62
CA GLY A 121 6.90 -18.01 -5.59
C GLY A 121 6.54 -18.89 -4.39
N SER A 122 5.85 -18.34 -3.39
CA SER A 122 5.37 -19.06 -2.20
C SER A 122 3.94 -19.59 -2.39
N GLU A 123 3.63 -20.71 -1.73
CA GLU A 123 2.26 -21.23 -1.68
C GLU A 123 1.33 -20.36 -0.81
N GLU A 124 1.90 -19.72 0.21
CA GLU A 124 1.19 -18.79 1.08
C GLU A 124 1.31 -17.35 0.55
N SER A 125 0.19 -16.63 0.50
CA SER A 125 0.10 -15.27 -0.02
C SER A 125 -0.26 -14.27 1.09
N PHE A 126 0.64 -14.13 2.07
CA PHE A 126 0.45 -13.17 3.17
C PHE A 126 0.96 -11.77 2.83
N VAL A 127 0.21 -10.76 3.28
CA VAL A 127 0.57 -9.35 3.16
C VAL A 127 0.58 -8.72 4.55
N ALA A 128 1.69 -8.04 4.89
CA ALA A 128 1.75 -7.15 6.04
C ALA A 128 1.15 -5.78 5.66
N ALA A 129 0.04 -5.41 6.27
CA ALA A 129 -0.70 -4.20 5.94
C ALA A 129 -1.61 -3.75 7.09
N GLY A 130 -2.07 -2.50 7.03
CA GLY A 130 -3.02 -1.92 7.99
C GLY A 130 -2.39 -1.30 9.25
N GLU A 131 -1.06 -1.36 9.42
CA GLU A 131 -0.32 -0.77 10.54
C GLU A 131 0.62 0.36 10.10
N PRO A 132 1.10 1.21 11.04
CA PRO A 132 2.19 2.15 10.76
C PRO A 132 3.40 1.45 10.13
N GLY A 133 3.94 2.04 9.07
CA GLY A 133 5.05 1.49 8.29
C GLY A 133 4.65 0.44 7.25
N THR A 134 3.35 0.15 7.07
CA THR A 134 2.85 -0.78 6.04
C THR A 134 1.87 -0.09 5.09
N SER A 135 1.49 -0.76 3.99
CA SER A 135 0.40 -0.26 3.15
C SER A 135 -0.93 -0.32 3.90
N VAL A 136 -1.71 0.76 3.86
CA VAL A 136 -3.02 0.85 4.53
C VAL A 136 -4.17 1.07 3.57
N TRP A 137 -3.88 1.54 2.35
CA TRP A 137 -4.87 1.71 1.30
C TRP A 137 -4.22 1.73 -0.08
N HIS A 138 -4.96 1.32 -1.11
CA HIS A 138 -4.56 1.45 -2.51
C HIS A 138 -5.70 2.10 -3.29
N GLU A 139 -5.38 3.13 -4.07
CA GLU A 139 -6.36 3.89 -4.84
C GLU A 139 -5.90 4.09 -6.27
N LEU A 140 -6.79 3.83 -7.21
CA LEU A 140 -6.68 4.29 -8.58
C LEU A 140 -7.29 5.69 -8.69
N THR A 141 -6.44 6.69 -8.90
CA THR A 141 -6.87 8.05 -9.20
C THR A 141 -7.08 8.17 -10.71
N THR A 142 -8.35 8.27 -11.13
CA THR A 142 -8.71 8.37 -12.54
C THR A 142 -8.82 9.82 -12.98
N VAL A 143 -7.84 10.31 -13.75
CA VAL A 143 -7.90 11.66 -14.35
C VAL A 143 -8.86 11.67 -15.56
N SER A 144 -9.03 10.50 -16.18
CA SER A 144 -10.00 10.25 -17.25
C SER A 144 -10.49 8.79 -17.21
N LYS A 145 -11.58 8.51 -17.93
CA LYS A 145 -12.12 7.14 -18.15
C LYS A 145 -12.47 6.38 -16.87
N TYR A 146 -13.10 7.05 -15.91
CA TYR A 146 -13.49 6.47 -14.62
C TYR A 146 -14.31 5.18 -14.75
N SER A 147 -15.38 5.19 -15.54
CA SER A 147 -16.25 4.01 -15.71
C SER A 147 -15.53 2.88 -16.43
N GLU A 148 -14.74 3.19 -17.45
CA GLU A 148 -13.97 2.19 -18.19
C GLU A 148 -12.86 1.57 -17.34
N ALA A 149 -12.30 2.31 -16.37
CA ALA A 149 -11.35 1.75 -15.40
C ALA A 149 -12.04 0.77 -14.45
N ILE A 150 -13.24 1.10 -13.96
CA ILE A 150 -14.06 0.18 -13.14
C ILE A 150 -14.33 -1.12 -13.91
N ASP A 151 -14.77 -1.01 -15.17
CA ASP A 151 -15.03 -2.18 -16.02
C ASP A 151 -13.75 -2.99 -16.28
N PHE A 152 -12.62 -2.32 -16.55
CA PHE A 152 -11.34 -2.97 -16.80
C PHE A 152 -10.90 -3.83 -15.60
N TYR A 153 -10.84 -3.27 -14.39
CA TYR A 153 -10.41 -4.02 -13.20
C TYR A 153 -11.48 -5.02 -12.73
N GLY A 154 -12.76 -4.69 -12.90
CA GLY A 154 -13.88 -5.59 -12.69
C GLY A 154 -13.79 -6.86 -13.55
N GLU A 155 -13.49 -6.72 -14.85
CA GLU A 155 -13.32 -7.87 -15.75
C GLU A 155 -11.98 -8.57 -15.60
N LEU A 156 -10.90 -7.85 -15.31
CA LEU A 156 -9.56 -8.43 -15.20
C LEU A 156 -9.45 -9.33 -13.96
N PHE A 157 -9.95 -8.85 -12.84
CA PHE A 157 -9.80 -9.50 -11.54
C PHE A 157 -11.10 -10.05 -10.96
N THR A 158 -12.21 -9.95 -11.69
CA THR A 158 -13.55 -10.36 -11.22
C THR A 158 -13.95 -9.59 -9.95
N TRP A 159 -13.58 -8.31 -9.85
CA TRP A 159 -13.91 -7.50 -8.69
C TRP A 159 -15.41 -7.29 -8.55
N THR A 160 -15.91 -7.45 -7.32
CA THR A 160 -17.18 -6.88 -6.92
C THR A 160 -16.94 -5.44 -6.51
N THR A 161 -17.74 -4.50 -7.01
CA THR A 161 -17.57 -3.07 -6.71
C THR A 161 -18.82 -2.46 -6.10
N SER A 162 -18.63 -1.39 -5.31
CA SER A 162 -19.69 -0.58 -4.73
C SER A 162 -19.38 0.88 -4.97
N GLU A 163 -20.27 1.59 -5.65
CA GLU A 163 -20.14 3.02 -5.93
C GLU A 163 -20.74 3.84 -4.79
N MET A 164 -19.96 4.81 -4.31
CA MET A 164 -20.40 5.89 -3.46
C MET A 164 -20.40 7.17 -4.31
N ALA A 165 -21.59 7.69 -4.57
CA ALA A 165 -21.77 8.96 -5.28
C ALA A 165 -22.55 9.94 -4.39
N SER A 166 -22.13 11.21 -4.39
CA SER A 166 -22.92 12.27 -3.76
C SER A 166 -24.24 12.47 -4.52
N ALA A 167 -25.36 12.44 -3.79
CA ALA A 167 -26.69 12.53 -4.41
C ALA A 167 -27.06 13.93 -4.94
N GLU A 168 -26.27 14.97 -4.60
CA GLU A 168 -26.64 16.37 -4.81
C GLU A 168 -25.86 17.07 -5.93
N ASP A 169 -24.64 16.64 -6.24
CA ASP A 169 -23.91 17.01 -7.45
C ASP A 169 -22.96 15.87 -7.83
N ASP A 170 -22.70 15.66 -9.13
CA ASP A 170 -21.71 14.68 -9.63
C ASP A 170 -20.26 15.11 -9.27
N SER A 171 -20.05 15.85 -8.18
CA SER A 171 -18.74 16.38 -7.78
C SER A 171 -17.84 15.34 -7.13
N PHE A 172 -18.43 14.30 -6.53
CA PHE A 172 -17.68 13.22 -5.90
C PHE A 172 -18.22 11.85 -6.32
N ARG A 173 -17.38 11.09 -7.03
CA ARG A 173 -17.61 9.69 -7.36
C ARG A 173 -16.41 8.86 -6.91
N TYR A 174 -16.72 7.84 -6.12
CA TYR A 174 -15.73 6.93 -5.59
C TYR A 174 -16.26 5.51 -5.58
N THR A 175 -15.54 4.57 -6.16
CA THR A 175 -15.93 3.16 -6.23
C THR A 175 -14.94 2.32 -5.45
N THR A 176 -15.43 1.49 -4.53
CA THR A 176 -14.61 0.54 -3.79
C THR A 176 -14.70 -0.86 -4.40
N ALA A 177 -13.56 -1.54 -4.54
CA ALA A 177 -13.51 -2.97 -4.78
C ALA A 177 -13.67 -3.74 -3.45
N LEU A 178 -14.49 -4.78 -3.46
CA LEU A 178 -14.93 -5.49 -2.26
C LEU A 178 -14.56 -6.98 -2.33
N ALA A 179 -14.18 -7.52 -1.18
CA ALA A 179 -14.04 -8.93 -0.90
C ALA A 179 -14.79 -9.25 0.38
N ASP A 180 -15.72 -10.20 0.32
CA ASP A 180 -16.59 -10.57 1.46
C ASP A 180 -17.27 -9.36 2.14
N GLY A 181 -17.63 -8.35 1.35
CA GLY A 181 -18.27 -7.11 1.80
C GLY A 181 -17.31 -6.06 2.37
N SER A 182 -16.02 -6.37 2.50
CA SER A 182 -14.99 -5.44 2.98
C SER A 182 -14.23 -4.81 1.81
N ALA A 183 -14.00 -3.50 1.88
CA ALA A 183 -13.28 -2.78 0.83
C ALA A 183 -11.77 -2.98 0.94
N PHE A 184 -11.10 -3.24 -0.19
CA PHE A 184 -9.64 -3.45 -0.23
C PHE A 184 -8.90 -2.51 -1.19
N ALA A 185 -9.62 -1.84 -2.09
CA ALA A 185 -9.07 -0.83 -2.99
C ALA A 185 -10.14 0.19 -3.40
N GLY A 186 -9.71 1.39 -3.75
CA GLY A 186 -10.56 2.47 -4.23
C GLY A 186 -10.28 2.86 -5.67
N ILE A 187 -11.28 3.42 -6.34
CA ILE A 187 -11.19 4.09 -7.63
C ILE A 187 -11.84 5.46 -7.44
N PHE A 188 -11.06 6.52 -7.56
CA PHE A 188 -11.51 7.91 -7.40
C PHE A 188 -11.66 8.59 -8.76
N ASP A 189 -12.80 9.26 -8.99
CA ASP A 189 -12.98 10.13 -10.15
C ASP A 189 -12.33 11.50 -9.89
N ALA A 190 -11.11 11.67 -10.40
CA ALA A 190 -10.33 12.89 -10.25
C ALA A 190 -10.48 13.85 -11.44
N LYS A 191 -11.57 13.73 -12.20
CA LYS A 191 -11.81 14.59 -13.37
C LYS A 191 -11.79 16.07 -13.00
N GLY A 192 -10.88 16.82 -13.64
CA GLY A 192 -10.72 18.26 -13.41
C GLY A 192 -9.86 18.63 -12.20
N HIS A 193 -9.36 17.64 -11.44
CA HIS A 193 -8.42 17.87 -10.34
C HIS A 193 -6.97 17.94 -10.83
N PHE A 194 -6.69 17.39 -12.00
CA PHE A 194 -5.36 17.36 -12.61
C PHE A 194 -5.37 17.96 -14.02
N PRO A 195 -4.23 18.50 -14.49
CA PRO A 195 -4.07 18.87 -15.89
C PRO A 195 -4.34 17.68 -16.82
N PRO A 196 -4.97 17.87 -18.00
CA PRO A 196 -5.38 16.76 -18.88
C PRO A 196 -4.25 15.84 -19.38
N GLN A 197 -3.00 16.29 -19.30
CA GLN A 197 -1.82 15.51 -19.68
C GLN A 197 -1.33 14.54 -18.62
N VAL A 198 -1.80 14.66 -17.37
CA VAL A 198 -1.47 13.72 -16.31
C VAL A 198 -2.27 12.43 -16.56
N PRO A 199 -1.62 11.26 -16.74
CA PRO A 199 -2.35 10.01 -16.87
C PRO A 199 -3.08 9.68 -15.56
N SER A 200 -4.08 8.80 -15.62
CA SER A 200 -4.56 8.14 -14.39
C SER A 200 -3.41 7.34 -13.76
N PHE A 201 -3.44 7.13 -12.44
CA PHE A 201 -2.36 6.44 -11.74
C PHE A 201 -2.86 5.71 -10.49
N TRP A 202 -2.22 4.57 -10.20
CA TRP A 202 -2.34 3.94 -8.89
C TRP A 202 -1.45 4.67 -7.88
N GLN A 203 -1.96 4.81 -6.66
CA GLN A 203 -1.19 5.24 -5.52
C GLN A 203 -1.44 4.30 -4.35
N SER A 204 -0.38 4.06 -3.58
CA SER A 204 -0.47 3.35 -2.30
C SER A 204 -0.37 4.38 -1.17
N TYR A 205 -1.06 4.11 -0.09
CA TYR A 205 -1.04 4.90 1.13
C TYR A 205 -0.27 4.09 2.18
N LEU A 206 0.74 4.69 2.80
CA LEU A 206 1.51 4.06 3.86
C LEU A 206 1.06 4.60 5.22
N GLY A 207 0.88 3.70 6.19
CA GLY A 207 0.51 4.06 7.55
C GLY A 207 1.65 4.78 8.28
N VAL A 208 1.31 5.76 9.10
CA VAL A 208 2.22 6.39 10.08
C VAL A 208 1.50 6.64 11.39
N LEU A 209 2.24 6.74 12.49
CA LEU A 209 1.67 7.13 13.79
C LEU A 209 1.24 8.60 13.83
N ASN A 210 1.96 9.46 13.10
CA ASN A 210 1.71 10.89 13.07
C ASN A 210 2.13 11.50 11.72
N ALA A 211 1.18 12.09 11.01
CA ALA A 211 1.38 12.66 9.68
C ALA A 211 2.22 13.95 9.72
N ASP A 212 2.09 14.77 10.77
CA ASP A 212 2.88 16.00 10.92
C ASP A 212 4.36 15.69 11.18
N ASP A 213 4.65 14.72 12.05
CA ASP A 213 6.03 14.25 12.31
C ASP A 213 6.63 13.60 11.07
N ALA A 214 5.86 12.79 10.35
CA ALA A 214 6.30 12.20 9.09
C ALA A 214 6.61 13.28 8.04
N ALA A 215 5.82 14.35 7.97
CA ALA A 215 6.07 15.50 7.09
C ALA A 215 7.36 16.23 7.46
N ALA A 216 7.65 16.38 8.76
CA ALA A 216 8.88 16.99 9.25
C ALA A 216 10.10 16.14 8.88
N LYS A 217 10.04 14.82 9.15
CA LYS A 217 11.09 13.87 8.77
C LYS A 217 11.32 13.83 7.26
N ALA A 218 10.26 13.85 6.46
CA ALA A 218 10.39 13.86 5.00
C ALA A 218 11.30 15.02 4.54
N LYS A 219 11.12 16.23 5.09
CA LYS A 219 12.01 17.36 4.79
C LYS A 219 13.42 17.19 5.34
N GLU A 220 13.55 16.66 6.54
CA GLU A 220 14.85 16.42 7.18
C GLU A 220 15.72 15.46 6.36
N PHE A 221 15.12 14.42 5.78
CA PHE A 221 15.81 13.37 5.03
C PHE A 221 15.81 13.59 3.50
N GLY A 222 15.58 14.82 3.06
CA GLY A 222 15.81 15.25 1.67
C GLY A 222 14.64 15.08 0.71
N GLY A 223 13.46 14.69 1.20
CA GLY A 223 12.22 14.76 0.45
C GLY A 223 11.51 16.11 0.63
N ASP A 224 10.28 16.19 0.13
CA ASP A 224 9.46 17.41 0.15
C ASP A 224 8.02 17.13 0.58
N VAL A 225 7.36 18.15 1.11
CA VAL A 225 5.92 18.11 1.43
C VAL A 225 5.14 18.75 0.29
N ILE A 226 4.49 17.92 -0.52
CA ILE A 226 3.69 18.32 -1.68
C ILE A 226 2.35 18.90 -1.24
N ARG A 227 1.68 18.25 -0.28
CA ARG A 227 0.48 18.75 0.39
C ARG A 227 0.67 18.66 1.90
N LYS A 228 0.53 19.80 2.58
CA LYS A 228 0.60 19.88 4.04
C LYS A 228 -0.45 18.96 4.68
N PRO A 229 -0.21 18.45 5.90
CA PRO A 229 -1.15 17.60 6.61
C PRO A 229 -2.58 18.13 6.60
N TRP A 230 -3.56 17.27 6.31
CA TRP A 230 -4.99 17.58 6.28
C TRP A 230 -5.82 16.45 6.89
N ASP A 231 -6.98 16.81 7.43
CA ASP A 231 -7.93 15.83 7.97
C ASP A 231 -8.84 15.29 6.85
N SER A 232 -9.03 13.98 6.83
CA SER A 232 -9.96 13.28 5.93
C SER A 232 -10.88 12.36 6.72
N GLU A 233 -11.88 11.77 6.07
CA GLU A 233 -12.78 10.79 6.69
C GLU A 233 -12.06 9.49 7.10
N PHE A 234 -10.88 9.23 6.54
CA PHE A 234 -10.08 8.03 6.78
C PHE A 234 -8.88 8.29 7.70
N GLY A 235 -8.82 9.46 8.33
CA GLY A 235 -7.71 9.87 9.17
C GLY A 235 -6.95 11.06 8.62
N ARG A 236 -5.94 11.50 9.36
CA ARG A 236 -5.10 12.63 8.97
C ARG A 236 -4.05 12.16 7.97
N MET A 237 -3.87 12.90 6.89
CA MET A 237 -3.01 12.49 5.78
C MET A 237 -1.99 13.57 5.42
N VAL A 238 -0.89 13.17 4.79
CA VAL A 238 0.10 14.06 4.18
C VAL A 238 0.59 13.48 2.85
N LEU A 239 0.78 14.33 1.84
CA LEU A 239 1.37 13.92 0.55
C LEU A 239 2.78 14.47 0.50
N ILE A 240 3.74 13.55 0.36
CA ILE A 240 5.16 13.86 0.29
C ILE A 240 5.75 13.34 -1.02
N SER A 241 6.94 13.83 -1.36
CA SER A 241 7.85 13.15 -2.27
C SER A 241 9.07 12.68 -1.49
N ASP A 242 9.61 11.52 -1.87
CA ASP A 242 10.88 11.04 -1.32
C ASP A 242 12.08 11.87 -1.82
N SER A 243 13.28 11.44 -1.44
CA SER A 243 14.53 12.12 -1.77
C SER A 243 14.90 12.12 -3.25
N THR A 244 14.19 11.35 -4.08
CA THR A 244 14.40 11.29 -5.53
C THR A 244 13.19 11.82 -6.33
N GLY A 245 12.08 12.08 -5.64
CA GLY A 245 10.89 12.76 -6.18
C GLY A 245 9.66 11.86 -6.31
N ALA A 246 9.75 10.59 -5.94
CA ALA A 246 8.61 9.68 -5.97
C ALA A 246 7.57 10.10 -4.92
N THR A 247 6.33 10.32 -5.36
CA THR A 247 5.25 10.76 -4.47
C THR A 247 4.60 9.59 -3.73
N ILE A 248 4.33 9.77 -2.44
CA ILE A 248 3.57 8.81 -1.63
C ILE A 248 2.67 9.56 -0.64
N THR A 249 1.46 9.03 -0.42
CA THR A 249 0.57 9.55 0.63
C THR A 249 0.80 8.76 1.91
N LEU A 250 1.00 9.47 3.02
CA LEU A 250 1.07 8.88 4.35
C LEU A 250 -0.24 9.16 5.09
N CYS A 251 -0.76 8.16 5.79
CA CYS A 251 -2.01 8.25 6.53
C CYS A 251 -1.78 7.89 8.00
N GLU A 252 -2.31 8.69 8.91
CA GLU A 252 -2.37 8.35 10.33
C GLU A 252 -3.24 7.11 10.51
N VAL A 253 -2.64 6.08 11.11
CA VAL A 253 -3.32 4.85 11.53
C VAL A 253 -2.82 4.47 12.92
N GLU A 254 -3.68 3.85 13.71
CA GLU A 254 -3.30 3.35 15.03
C GLU A 254 -2.49 2.06 14.89
N GLU A 255 -1.63 1.77 15.87
CA GLU A 255 -1.04 0.44 15.97
C GLU A 255 -2.14 -0.59 16.25
N TYR A 256 -2.02 -1.75 15.61
CA TYR A 256 -2.87 -2.87 15.98
C TYR A 256 -2.50 -3.30 17.41
N VAL A 257 -3.47 -3.18 18.30
CA VAL A 257 -3.39 -3.80 19.63
C VAL A 257 -4.03 -5.17 19.49
N GLU A 258 -3.28 -6.25 19.73
CA GLU A 258 -3.89 -7.57 19.92
C GLU A 258 -4.89 -7.42 21.08
N GLU A 259 -6.19 -7.46 20.77
CA GLU A 259 -7.19 -7.65 21.81
C GLU A 259 -6.88 -8.99 22.46
N ALA A 260 -6.53 -8.97 23.75
CA ALA A 260 -6.36 -10.19 24.53
C ALA A 260 -7.56 -11.09 24.24
N ALA A 261 -7.32 -12.30 23.74
CA ALA A 261 -8.40 -13.22 23.46
C ALA A 261 -9.23 -13.39 24.75
N GLU A 262 -10.56 -13.46 24.65
CA GLU A 262 -11.39 -13.97 25.75
C GLU A 262 -10.93 -15.41 26.06
N GLY A 263 -9.91 -15.54 26.91
CA GLY A 263 -9.16 -16.77 27.08
C GLY A 263 -7.71 -16.59 27.57
N ASP A 264 -7.12 -15.39 27.49
CA ASP A 264 -5.82 -15.16 28.13
C ASP A 264 -5.99 -15.24 29.66
N ASP A 265 -5.39 -16.28 30.23
CA ASP A 265 -5.50 -16.63 31.63
C ASP A 265 -5.13 -15.43 32.52
N LEU A 266 -6.11 -14.96 33.29
CA LEU A 266 -6.00 -13.94 34.34
C LEU A 266 -5.14 -14.38 35.55
N PHE A 267 -4.22 -15.33 35.36
CA PHE A 267 -3.50 -16.04 36.44
C PHE A 267 -2.02 -15.70 36.58
N ASP A 268 -1.59 -14.51 36.11
CA ASP A 268 -0.30 -13.92 36.54
C ASP A 268 -0.49 -12.72 37.48
N ILE A 269 -1.67 -12.61 38.11
CA ILE A 269 -1.80 -11.80 39.32
C ILE A 269 -1.11 -12.55 40.46
N ASP A 270 0.05 -12.05 40.87
CA ASP A 270 0.71 -12.45 42.11
C ASP A 270 -0.18 -12.08 43.31
N LEU A 271 -1.02 -13.03 43.73
CA LEU A 271 -1.93 -12.92 44.86
C LEU A 271 -1.21 -12.91 46.22
N SER A 272 0.13 -13.08 46.28
CA SER A 272 0.88 -12.99 47.54
C SER A 272 0.79 -11.60 48.16
N ALA A 273 0.59 -10.56 47.33
CA ALA A 273 0.33 -9.20 47.79
C ALA A 273 -1.03 -9.02 48.48
N PHE A 274 -2.02 -9.87 48.18
CA PHE A 274 -3.37 -9.80 48.75
C PHE A 274 -3.48 -10.57 50.09
N GLU A 275 -2.71 -11.64 50.29
CA GLU A 275 -2.72 -12.40 51.55
C GLU A 275 -2.14 -11.61 52.74
N GLU A 276 -1.20 -10.69 52.50
CA GLU A 276 -0.60 -9.86 53.55
C GLU A 276 -1.53 -8.75 54.07
N GLN A 277 -2.49 -8.30 53.25
CA GLN A 277 -3.50 -7.32 53.64
C GLN A 277 -4.64 -7.94 54.46
N PHE A 278 -5.06 -9.17 54.17
CA PHE A 278 -6.11 -9.86 54.94
C PHE A 278 -5.64 -10.29 56.33
N ARG A 279 -4.36 -10.66 56.50
CA ARG A 279 -3.81 -11.01 57.83
C ARG A 279 -3.73 -9.82 58.80
N LYS A 280 -3.69 -8.59 58.30
CA LYS A 280 -3.64 -7.37 59.13
C LYS A 280 -5.03 -6.86 59.56
N GLN A 281 -6.12 -7.34 58.95
CA GLN A 281 -7.49 -6.94 59.31
C GLN A 281 -8.22 -7.89 60.26
N GLU A 282 -7.79 -9.15 60.42
CA GLU A 282 -8.36 -10.08 61.42
C GLU A 282 -7.62 -10.11 62.77
N GLY A 283 -6.69 -9.17 62.99
CA GLY A 283 -5.84 -9.09 64.18
C GLY A 283 -6.09 -7.90 65.11
N GLN A 284 -7.24 -7.22 65.03
CA GLN A 284 -7.68 -6.18 65.98
C GLN A 284 -9.09 -6.42 66.49
#